data_AF-A0A9E4BL24-F1
#
_entry.id   AF-A0A9E4BL24-F1
#
_cell.length_a   1.000
_cell.length_b   1.000
_cell.length_c   1.000
_cell.angle_alpha   90.00
_cell.angle_beta   90.00
_cell.angle_gamma   90.00
#
_symmetry.space_group_name_H-M   'P 1'
#
loop_
_entity.id
_entity.type
_entity.pdbx_description
1 polymer ?
#
loop_
_entity_poly.entity_id
_entity_poly.type
_entity_poly.pdbx_seq_one_letter_code
_entity_poly.pdbx_strand_id
1 'polypeptide(L)'
;MLSHAFNATYPKKTATQPFINKHYTTSACKTCRMKSLCTTNKNGRCLTRWVDEHILEEMAKRIAENPQLLHKRREIVEHPFGTLKFWYGYVHFLVKGLDKVKAEFSLMSLAYNIKRAINIVGVSKMVDAVG
;
A
#
# COMPACT_ATOMS: atom_id res chain seq x y z
N MET A 1 -2.56 -30.59 -18.47
CA MET A 1 -3.64 -30.39 -17.49
C MET A 1 -3.04 -29.75 -16.23
N LEU A 2 -3.08 -28.42 -16.14
CA LEU A 2 -2.61 -27.67 -14.97
C LEU A 2 -3.59 -27.94 -13.83
N SER A 3 -3.28 -28.93 -12.98
CA SER A 3 -4.17 -29.36 -11.91
C SER A 3 -4.26 -28.30 -10.80
N HIS A 4 -5.38 -27.59 -10.81
CA HIS A 4 -6.08 -26.97 -9.69
C HIS A 4 -5.30 -25.93 -8.87
N ALA A 5 -5.65 -24.66 -9.10
CA ALA A 5 -5.35 -23.57 -8.19
C ALA A 5 -6.13 -23.79 -6.89
N PHE A 6 -5.42 -24.01 -5.79
CA PHE A 6 -6.03 -23.99 -4.47
C PHE A 6 -5.94 -22.55 -3.93
N ASN A 7 -7.08 -21.91 -3.73
CA ASN A 7 -7.15 -20.61 -3.07
C ASN A 7 -7.02 -20.84 -1.56
N ALA A 8 -5.86 -20.52 -0.99
CA ALA A 8 -5.70 -20.51 0.46
C ALA A 8 -5.78 -19.07 0.96
N THR A 9 -6.78 -18.79 1.79
CA THR A 9 -6.88 -17.54 2.54
C THR A 9 -6.03 -17.68 3.80
N TYR A 10 -4.95 -16.92 3.89
CA TYR A 10 -4.21 -16.76 5.15
C TYR A 10 -4.61 -15.43 5.77
N PRO A 11 -5.52 -15.39 6.76
CA PRO A 11 -5.85 -14.16 7.45
C PRO A 11 -4.64 -13.73 8.31
N LYS A 12 -3.95 -12.67 7.91
CA LYS A 12 -3.07 -11.94 8.84
C LYS A 12 -3.97 -11.21 9.84
N LYS A 13 -3.68 -11.33 11.15
CA LYS A 13 -4.48 -10.80 12.27
C LYS A 13 -4.53 -9.24 12.35
N THR A 14 -4.17 -8.52 11.30
CA THR A 14 -4.06 -7.06 11.30
C THR A 14 -4.68 -6.45 10.06
N ALA A 15 -5.74 -5.66 10.30
CA ALA A 15 -6.41 -4.70 9.41
C ALA A 15 -7.30 -5.24 8.27
N THR A 16 -8.61 -5.19 8.54
CA THR A 16 -9.77 -4.88 7.66
C THR A 16 -10.05 -5.67 6.37
N GLN A 17 -9.10 -6.33 5.70
CA GLN A 17 -9.39 -7.25 4.58
C GLN A 17 -8.41 -8.43 4.51
N PRO A 18 -8.89 -9.66 4.25
CA PRO A 18 -8.02 -10.83 4.12
C PRO A 18 -7.21 -10.79 2.83
N PHE A 19 -5.91 -11.03 2.91
CA PHE A 19 -5.02 -11.15 1.75
C PHE A 19 -5.18 -12.55 1.13
N ILE A 20 -5.86 -12.64 0.00
CA ILE A 20 -6.17 -13.91 -0.68
C ILE A 20 -5.03 -14.30 -1.62
N ASN A 21 -4.44 -15.48 -1.42
CA ASN A 21 -3.37 -15.98 -2.27
C ASN A 21 -3.84 -17.19 -3.11
N LYS A 22 -3.40 -17.21 -4.36
CA LYS A 22 -3.50 -18.36 -5.26
C LYS A 22 -2.21 -19.17 -5.16
N HIS A 23 -2.35 -20.47 -4.92
CA HIS A 23 -1.22 -21.40 -4.95
C HIS A 23 -1.27 -22.24 -6.22
N TYR A 24 -0.17 -22.19 -6.98
CA TYR A 24 0.03 -22.98 -8.19
C TYR A 24 1.05 -24.06 -7.88
N THR A 25 0.62 -25.31 -8.01
CA THR A 25 1.46 -26.50 -7.84
C THR A 25 1.43 -27.33 -9.11
N THR A 26 2.44 -28.18 -9.30
CA THR A 26 2.49 -29.09 -10.44
C THR A 26 2.93 -30.48 -10.00
N SER A 27 2.23 -31.51 -10.48
CA SER A 27 2.58 -32.92 -10.25
C SER A 27 3.86 -33.33 -11.00
N ALA A 28 4.25 -32.58 -12.03
CA ALA A 28 5.47 -32.83 -12.81
C ALA A 28 6.75 -32.66 -11.98
N CYS A 29 6.69 -31.96 -10.83
CA CYS A 29 7.82 -31.86 -9.91
C CYS A 29 8.24 -33.22 -9.30
N LYS A 30 7.39 -34.26 -9.35
CA LYS A 30 7.73 -35.60 -8.84
C LYS A 30 8.77 -36.32 -9.71
N THR A 31 8.74 -36.10 -11.02
CA THR A 31 9.62 -36.76 -12.00
C THR A 31 10.67 -35.82 -12.60
N CYS A 32 10.77 -34.58 -12.09
CA CYS A 32 11.67 -33.56 -12.63
C CYS A 32 13.14 -33.84 -12.27
N ARG A 33 13.98 -34.06 -13.28
CA ARG A 33 15.44 -34.28 -13.12
C ARG A 33 16.19 -33.08 -12.52
N MET A 34 15.66 -31.87 -12.68
CA MET A 34 16.24 -30.63 -12.14
C MET A 34 15.63 -30.23 -10.79
N LYS A 35 14.85 -31.10 -10.13
CA LYS A 35 14.18 -30.77 -8.86
C LYS A 35 15.18 -30.26 -7.81
N SER A 36 16.35 -30.88 -7.71
CA SER A 36 17.41 -30.51 -6.77
C SER A 36 17.94 -29.08 -6.96
N LEU A 37 17.90 -28.53 -8.18
CA LEU A 37 18.30 -27.15 -8.48
C LEU A 37 17.13 -26.16 -8.41
N CYS A 38 15.89 -26.65 -8.46
CA CYS A 38 14.69 -25.82 -8.59
C CYS A 38 13.99 -25.54 -7.24
N THR A 39 13.92 -26.52 -6.34
CA THR A 39 13.27 -26.33 -5.02
C THR A 39 13.71 -27.38 -3.99
N THR A 40 13.87 -26.96 -2.74
CA THR A 40 14.13 -27.86 -1.60
C THR A 40 12.86 -28.52 -1.05
N ASN A 41 11.67 -28.10 -1.50
CA ASN A 41 10.40 -28.63 -0.99
C ASN A 41 10.16 -30.07 -1.49
N LYS A 42 9.89 -30.98 -0.54
CA LYS A 42 9.57 -32.39 -0.81
C LYS A 42 8.37 -32.53 -1.76
N ASN A 43 7.36 -31.68 -1.61
CA ASN A 43 6.12 -31.69 -2.37
C ASN A 43 6.21 -31.00 -3.75
N GLY A 44 7.39 -30.50 -4.14
CA GLY A 44 7.59 -29.79 -5.39
C GLY A 44 7.43 -28.27 -5.26
N ARG A 45 7.60 -27.57 -6.38
CA ARG A 45 7.57 -26.10 -6.41
C ARG A 45 6.13 -25.62 -6.27
N CYS A 46 5.90 -24.74 -5.30
CA CYS A 46 4.65 -24.01 -5.13
C CYS A 46 4.91 -22.54 -5.43
N LEU A 47 4.16 -21.98 -6.39
CA LEU A 47 4.16 -20.54 -6.65
C LEU A 47 2.96 -19.93 -5.94
N THR A 48 3.21 -18.91 -5.14
CA THR A 48 2.17 -18.13 -4.47
C THR A 48 2.05 -16.81 -5.20
N ARG A 49 0.83 -16.43 -5.60
CA ARG A 49 0.54 -15.13 -6.21
C ARG A 49 -0.68 -14.53 -5.54
N TRP A 50 -0.63 -13.23 -5.23
CA TRP A 50 -1.80 -12.55 -4.72
C TRP A 50 -2.89 -12.50 -5.81
N VAL A 51 -4.17 -12.58 -5.41
CA VAL A 51 -5.28 -12.52 -6.39
C VAL A 51 -5.19 -11.26 -7.24
N ASP A 52 -4.83 -10.14 -6.61
CA ASP A 52 -4.74 -8.83 -7.26
C ASP A 52 -3.31 -8.38 -7.55
N GLU A 53 -2.37 -9.32 -7.69
CA GLU A 53 -0.95 -9.03 -8.02
C GLU A 53 -0.79 -8.14 -9.27
N HIS A 54 -1.75 -8.21 -10.20
CA HIS A 54 -1.79 -7.38 -11.40
C HIS A 54 -1.78 -5.87 -11.08
N ILE A 55 -2.34 -5.45 -9.94
CA ILE A 55 -2.31 -4.05 -9.48
C ILE A 55 -0.87 -3.61 -9.16
N LEU A 56 -0.08 -4.49 -8.52
CA LEU A 56 1.32 -4.23 -8.21
C LEU A 56 2.17 -4.24 -9.49
N GLU A 57 1.90 -5.14 -10.43
CA GLU A 57 2.57 -5.19 -11.73
C GLU A 57 2.29 -3.91 -12.55
N GLU A 58 1.06 -3.41 -12.55
CA GLU A 58 0.70 -2.14 -13.20
C GLU A 58 1.37 -0.94 -12.52
N MET A 59 1.43 -0.93 -11.19
CA MET A 59 2.18 0.08 -10.44
C MET A 59 3.67 0.03 -10.82
N ALA A 60 4.27 -1.16 -10.88
CA ALA A 60 5.67 -1.34 -11.22
C ALA A 60 5.98 -0.85 -12.64
N LYS A 61 5.11 -1.13 -13.62
CA LYS A 61 5.22 -0.58 -14.98
C LYS A 61 5.22 0.94 -15.00
N ARG A 62 4.23 1.57 -14.33
CA ARG A 62 4.14 3.04 -14.22
C ARG A 62 5.39 3.67 -13.61
N ILE A 63 5.98 3.01 -12.60
CA ILE A 63 7.22 3.45 -11.95
C ILE A 63 8.42 3.27 -12.88
N ALA A 64 8.52 2.15 -13.58
CA ALA A 64 9.61 1.89 -14.52
C ALA A 64 9.61 2.86 -15.71
N GLU A 65 8.43 3.23 -16.21
CA GLU A 65 8.26 4.25 -17.25
C GLU A 65 8.64 5.66 -16.77
N ASN A 66 8.47 5.95 -15.48
CA ASN A 66 8.66 7.27 -14.90
C ASN A 66 9.37 7.20 -13.53
N PRO A 67 10.67 6.87 -13.49
CA PRO A 67 11.40 6.64 -12.24
C PRO A 67 11.43 7.86 -11.32
N GLN A 68 11.38 9.07 -11.89
CA GLN A 68 11.39 10.32 -11.14
C GLN A 68 10.11 10.57 -10.31
N LEU A 69 9.01 9.88 -10.59
CA LEU A 69 7.74 10.08 -9.85
C LEU A 69 7.88 9.71 -8.37
N LEU A 70 8.64 8.67 -8.04
CA LEU A 70 8.85 8.27 -6.65
C LEU A 70 9.73 9.27 -5.90
N HIS A 71 10.76 9.81 -6.55
CA HIS A 71 11.61 10.87 -5.98
C HIS A 71 10.78 12.12 -5.67
N LYS A 72 10.00 12.59 -6.64
CA LYS A 72 9.13 13.75 -6.47
C LYS A 72 8.05 13.51 -5.39
N ARG A 73 7.46 12.32 -5.34
CA ARG A 73 6.50 11.95 -4.29
C ARG A 73 7.12 12.02 -2.90
N ARG A 74 8.34 11.49 -2.74
CA ARG A 74 9.07 11.54 -1.47
C ARG A 74 9.24 12.99 -1.01
N GLU A 75 9.74 13.87 -1.87
CA GLU A 75 9.96 15.28 -1.54
C GLU A 75 8.66 16.01 -1.19
N ILE A 76 7.59 15.79 -1.94
CA ILE A 76 6.29 16.43 -1.70
C ILE A 76 5.67 16.02 -0.36
N VAL A 77 5.87 14.76 0.05
CA VAL A 77 5.21 14.18 1.23
C VAL A 77 6.00 14.45 2.52
N GLU A 78 7.33 14.49 2.46
CA GLU A 78 8.17 14.77 3.62
C GLU A 78 7.87 16.15 4.24
N HIS A 79 7.63 17.18 3.42
CA HIS A 79 7.38 18.53 3.93
C HIS A 79 6.08 18.66 4.76
N PRO A 80 4.90 18.22 4.29
CA PRO A 80 3.68 18.16 5.08
C PRO A 80 3.83 17.41 6.40
N PHE A 81 4.50 16.24 6.39
CA PHE A 81 4.73 15.49 7.63
C PHE A 81 5.64 16.25 8.60
N GLY A 82 6.68 16.91 8.09
CA GLY A 82 7.52 17.79 8.89
C GLY A 82 6.71 18.94 9.51
N THR A 83 5.89 19.63 8.71
CA THR A 83 5.03 20.71 9.21
C THR A 83 4.06 20.20 10.27
N LEU A 84 3.36 19.10 10.02
CA LEU A 84 2.42 18.52 10.98
C LEU A 84 3.12 18.15 12.29
N LYS A 85 4.29 17.50 12.22
CA LYS A 85 5.06 17.09 13.40
C LYS A 85 5.55 18.28 14.23
N PHE A 86 6.11 19.31 13.58
CA PHE A 86 6.74 20.44 14.29
C PHE A 86 5.77 21.57 14.65
N TRP A 87 4.90 21.99 13.73
CA TRP A 87 4.01 23.15 13.96
C TRP A 87 2.85 22.83 14.91
N TYR A 88 2.31 21.62 14.83
CA TYR A 88 1.19 21.22 15.70
C TYR A 88 1.66 20.59 17.02
N GLY A 89 2.97 20.63 17.32
CA GLY A 89 3.54 20.06 18.54
C GLY A 89 3.34 18.55 18.66
N TYR A 90 3.14 17.88 17.52
CA TYR A 90 2.64 16.52 17.44
C TYR A 90 3.75 15.48 17.63
N VAL A 91 4.32 15.48 18.84
CA VAL A 91 5.23 14.41 19.30
C VAL A 91 4.41 13.21 19.80
N HIS A 92 3.17 13.44 20.24
CA HIS A 92 2.26 12.42 20.78
C HIS A 92 0.78 12.75 20.46
N PHE A 93 -0.04 11.71 20.35
CA PHE A 93 -1.51 11.82 20.23
C PHE A 93 -2.13 12.14 21.59
N LEU A 94 -3.20 12.94 21.61
CA LEU A 94 -3.93 13.26 22.84
C LEU A 94 -4.83 12.10 23.28
N VAL A 95 -5.37 11.34 22.32
CA VAL A 95 -6.30 10.24 22.59
C VAL A 95 -5.61 8.87 22.50
N LYS A 96 -6.22 7.87 23.15
CA LYS A 96 -5.80 6.47 23.10
C LYS A 96 -6.82 5.61 22.35
N GLY A 97 -6.32 4.65 21.57
CA GLY A 97 -7.13 3.73 20.75
C GLY A 97 -7.18 4.15 19.28
N LEU A 98 -7.13 3.16 18.38
CA LEU A 98 -6.94 3.39 16.94
C LEU A 98 -8.02 4.27 16.31
N ASP A 99 -9.29 4.07 16.65
CA ASP A 99 -10.38 4.81 16.01
C ASP A 99 -10.36 6.29 16.40
N LYS A 100 -10.08 6.59 17.67
CA LYS A 100 -9.94 7.97 18.16
C LYS A 100 -8.70 8.64 17.57
N VAL A 101 -7.58 7.92 17.52
CA VAL A 101 -6.31 8.40 16.92
C VAL A 101 -6.50 8.72 15.44
N LYS A 102 -7.24 7.89 14.70
CA LYS A 102 -7.58 8.16 13.29
C LYS A 102 -8.40 9.43 13.15
N ALA A 103 -9.38 9.66 14.02
CA ALA A 103 -10.18 10.88 14.00
C ALA A 103 -9.31 12.13 14.28
N GLU A 104 -8.43 12.05 15.27
CA GLU A 104 -7.48 13.13 15.62
C GLU A 104 -6.56 13.48 14.42
N PHE A 105 -5.95 12.46 13.80
CA PHE A 105 -5.12 12.64 12.61
C PHE A 105 -5.91 13.19 11.41
N SER A 106 -7.15 12.74 11.22
CA SER A 106 -8.01 13.21 10.13
C SER A 106 -8.33 14.69 10.27
N LEU A 107 -8.66 15.15 11.49
CA LEU A 107 -8.92 16.55 11.76
C LEU A 107 -7.68 17.43 11.54
N MET A 108 -6.52 16.95 12.00
CA MET A 108 -5.25 17.64 11.82
C MET A 108 -4.88 17.78 10.32
N SER A 109 -5.00 16.69 9.56
CA SER A 109 -4.70 16.70 8.12
C SER A 109 -5.66 17.60 7.34
N LEU A 110 -6.95 17.63 7.71
CA LEU A 110 -7.93 18.56 7.15
C LEU A 110 -7.54 20.02 7.41
N ALA A 111 -7.22 20.37 8.66
CA ALA A 111 -6.82 21.72 9.02
C ALA A 111 -5.58 22.19 8.25
N TYR A 112 -4.57 21.31 8.12
CA TYR A 112 -3.38 21.59 7.32
C TYR A 112 -3.73 21.80 5.83
N ASN A 113 -4.56 20.92 5.26
CA ASN A 113 -4.95 21.02 3.86
C ASN A 113 -5.71 22.32 3.57
N ILE A 114 -6.63 22.73 4.44
CA ILE A 114 -7.35 24.01 4.30
C ILE A 114 -6.38 25.19 4.38
N LYS A 115 -5.49 25.21 5.38
CA LYS A 115 -4.49 26.28 5.53
C LYS A 115 -3.59 26.37 4.30
N ARG A 116 -3.15 25.22 3.78
CA ARG A 116 -2.33 25.15 2.56
C ARG A 116 -3.09 25.62 1.32
N ALA A 117 -4.36 25.23 1.17
CA ALA A 117 -5.19 25.66 0.05
C ALA A 117 -5.40 27.19 0.06
N ILE A 118 -5.70 27.76 1.22
CA ILE A 118 -5.82 29.23 1.39
C ILE A 118 -4.52 29.93 0.98
N ASN A 119 -3.37 29.41 1.39
CA ASN A 119 -2.07 30.01 1.07
C ASN A 119 -1.71 29.92 -0.43
N ILE A 120 -2.12 28.86 -1.14
CA ILE A 120 -1.77 28.66 -2.55
C ILE A 120 -2.78 29.35 -3.48
N VAL A 121 -4.07 29.22 -3.18
CA VAL A 121 -5.17 29.58 -4.08
C VAL A 121 -5.83 30.90 -3.67
N GLY A 122 -5.87 31.20 -2.37
CA GLY A 122 -6.61 32.33 -1.82
C GLY A 122 -8.09 32.01 -1.56
N VAL A 123 -8.69 32.71 -0.59
CA VAL A 123 -10.06 32.42 -0.12
C VAL A 123 -11.11 32.68 -1.21
N SER A 124 -10.98 33.77 -1.97
CA SER A 124 -11.97 34.14 -3.01
C SER A 124 -12.13 33.04 -4.07
N LYS A 125 -11.02 32.62 -4.67
CA LYS A 125 -11.00 31.55 -5.68
C LYS A 125 -11.49 30.20 -5.16
N MET A 126 -11.34 29.93 -3.86
CA MET A 126 -11.88 28.72 -3.25
C MET A 126 -13.40 28.77 -3.11
N VAL A 127 -13.96 29.92 -2.75
CA VAL A 127 -15.42 30.12 -2.67
C VAL A 127 -16.04 30.02 -4.06
N ASP A 128 -15.42 30.65 -5.07
CA ASP A 128 -15.89 30.61 -6.46
C ASP A 128 -15.88 29.20 -7.08
N ALA A 129 -15.04 28.28 -6.56
CA ALA A 129 -14.95 26.91 -7.04
C ALA A 129 -15.98 25.96 -6.41
N VAL A 130 -16.64 26.40 -5.32
CA VAL A 130 -17.60 25.59 -4.55
C VAL A 130 -19.03 26.13 -4.70
N GLY A 131 -19.19 27.43 -4.95
CA GLY A 131 -20.47 28.07 -5.32
C GLY A 131 -20.80 27.88 -6.78
#